data_AF-A0A2V7DTZ8-F1
#
_entry.id   AF-A0A2V7DTZ8-F1
#
_cell.length_a   1.000
_cell.length_b   1.000
_cell.length_c   1.000
_cell.angle_alpha   90.00
_cell.angle_beta   90.00
_cell.angle_gamma   90.00
#
_symmetry.space_group_name_H-M   'P 1'
#
loop_
_entity.id
_entity.type
_entity.pdbx_description
1 polymer ?
#
loop_
_entity_poly.entity_id
_entity_poly.type
_entity_poly.pdbx_seq_one_letter_code
_entity_poly.pdbx_strand_id
1 'polypeptide(L)'
;MDHGFFERPILNSPYEYPGRHWELDADGQPTGQIIEDRRKAKFITPIPKPKKHKRRAGQERMVFDEGAGVSTAKQQYDPTPIIDELRRRVDHWRAIGNPSSWGVTPETARLLQHWRHHEFTGVRPFFCQIEAAETAIWLAEVAPNEAQSKRFLEHLANANNDANPELMRLALKLATGAGKTTVMAMLIAWQTVNAVRRPQSKRFTRGFLVVTPGITIKDRLRVLQPNDPDSYYASRELVPADMLDDINRAKIVITNYHALKRRERLELSKGGRALLQGRVGEELETLESEGQMLQRVMPELMGLKNILVLNDEAHHCYREKPRDDDDDEDLRGDDRKEAERNNEAARLWISGLEAVNRKLGLSRVIDLSATPFFLRGSGYAEGTLFPWTMSDFSLMDAIECGIVKLPRVPVAENIPGGEMPMFRNLWENIRKDMPKKGRGKAGSLDPLALPTRLQTALQALYGHYEKTFKLWEEAKIAVPPCFIVVCNNTSTSKLVYDYISGFQRENEDGSTTPHNGQLALFGNFDEHGNPFPRPKT
;
A
#
# COMPACT_ATOMS: atom_id res chain seq x y z
N MET A 1 6.72 31.59 14.94
CA MET A 1 7.66 30.89 14.04
C MET A 1 6.83 30.45 12.86
N ASP A 2 7.32 30.66 11.65
CA ASP A 2 6.53 30.67 10.43
C ASP A 2 5.83 29.32 10.20
N HIS A 3 4.50 29.28 10.26
CA HIS A 3 3.67 28.08 10.06
C HIS A 3 3.45 27.78 8.56
N GLY A 4 4.31 28.32 7.68
CA GLY A 4 4.14 28.28 6.22
C GLY A 4 3.87 26.89 5.65
N PHE A 5 4.51 25.84 6.17
CA PHE A 5 4.25 24.46 5.73
C PHE A 5 2.81 23.99 6.04
N PHE A 6 2.31 24.21 7.27
CA PHE A 6 0.98 23.73 7.66
C PHE A 6 -0.16 24.56 7.05
N GLU A 7 0.12 25.83 6.76
CA GLU A 7 -0.82 26.71 6.07
C GLU A 7 -0.84 26.49 4.55
N ARG A 8 0.32 26.26 3.93
CA ARG A 8 0.49 26.14 2.47
C ARG A 8 1.49 25.03 2.11
N PRO A 9 1.16 23.74 2.35
CA PRO A 9 2.09 22.64 2.14
C PRO A 9 2.42 22.37 0.66
N ILE A 10 1.52 22.77 -0.25
CA ILE A 10 1.60 22.46 -1.68
C ILE A 10 2.52 23.45 -2.39
N LEU A 11 3.58 22.94 -3.02
CA LEU A 11 4.58 23.70 -3.77
C LEU A 11 4.59 23.37 -5.27
N ASN A 12 4.15 22.17 -5.65
CA ASN A 12 4.25 21.66 -7.01
C ASN A 12 2.87 21.30 -7.57
N SER A 13 2.75 21.33 -8.90
CA SER A 13 1.60 20.75 -9.59
C SER A 13 1.67 19.22 -9.52
N PRO A 14 0.54 18.51 -9.31
CA PRO A 14 0.52 17.04 -9.33
C PRO A 14 0.79 16.44 -10.72
N TYR A 15 0.84 17.27 -11.76
CA TYR A 15 0.95 16.86 -13.16
C TYR A 15 2.29 17.24 -13.80
N GLU A 16 3.12 18.04 -13.11
CA GLU A 16 4.40 18.52 -13.62
C GLU A 16 5.55 17.96 -12.79
N TYR A 17 6.78 18.18 -13.28
CA TYR A 17 7.98 17.77 -12.57
C TYR A 17 8.07 18.49 -11.21
N PRO A 18 8.26 17.76 -10.09
CA PRO A 18 8.37 18.37 -8.76
C PRO A 18 9.75 19.02 -8.60
N GLY A 19 9.84 20.31 -8.91
CA GLY A 19 11.07 21.09 -8.91
C GLY A 19 11.37 21.82 -7.59
N ARG A 20 10.48 21.74 -6.60
CA ARG A 20 10.63 22.43 -5.31
C ARG A 20 10.24 21.54 -4.14
N HIS A 21 10.86 21.71 -2.98
CA HIS A 21 10.46 21.01 -1.77
C HIS A 21 10.75 21.82 -0.50
N TRP A 22 10.07 21.50 0.59
CA TRP A 22 10.37 22.03 1.91
C TRP A 22 11.60 21.35 2.51
N GLU A 23 12.57 22.13 2.96
CA GLU A 23 13.69 21.60 3.72
C GLU A 23 13.19 20.96 5.02
N LEU A 24 13.70 19.77 5.32
CA LEU A 24 13.43 19.05 6.57
C LEU A 24 14.68 19.04 7.45
N ASP A 25 14.50 19.27 8.75
CA ASP A 25 15.58 19.15 9.73
C ASP A 25 15.96 17.69 10.01
N ALA A 26 16.91 17.50 10.94
CA ALA A 26 17.37 16.17 11.33
C ALA A 26 16.29 15.29 11.97
N ASP A 27 15.21 15.87 12.48
CA ASP A 27 14.07 15.19 13.08
C ASP A 27 12.88 15.07 12.09
N GLY A 28 13.10 15.38 10.81
CA GLY A 28 12.09 15.31 9.75
C GLY A 28 11.03 16.43 9.83
N GLN A 29 11.30 17.53 10.53
CA GLN A 29 10.40 18.68 10.60
C GLN A 29 10.69 19.69 9.49
N PRO A 30 9.65 20.23 8.83
CA PRO A 30 9.81 21.36 7.91
C PRO A 30 10.45 22.56 8.60
N THR A 31 11.56 23.06 8.04
CA THR A 31 12.26 24.24 8.58
C THR A 31 11.61 25.56 8.21
N GLY A 32 10.63 25.52 7.28
CA GLY A 32 10.04 26.69 6.64
C GLY A 32 10.84 27.23 5.46
N GLN A 33 11.96 26.61 5.10
CA GLN A 33 12.73 26.96 3.91
C GLN A 33 12.28 26.13 2.70
N ILE A 34 12.23 26.77 1.53
CA ILE A 34 11.95 26.11 0.25
C ILE A 34 13.27 25.93 -0.49
N ILE A 35 13.51 24.71 -0.96
CA ILE A 35 14.64 24.35 -1.82
C ILE A 35 14.13 24.24 -3.25
N GLU A 36 14.77 24.97 -4.16
CA GLU A 36 14.47 25.00 -5.61
C GLU A 36 15.16 23.85 -6.36
N ASP A 37 14.97 22.63 -5.86
CA ASP A 37 15.38 21.38 -6.50
C ASP A 37 14.38 20.27 -6.13
N ARG A 38 14.42 19.17 -6.87
CA ARG A 38 13.64 17.98 -6.54
C ARG A 38 14.14 17.34 -5.25
N ARG A 39 13.21 16.92 -4.39
CA ARG A 39 13.53 16.15 -3.18
C ARG A 39 14.27 14.86 -3.54
N LYS A 40 15.49 14.71 -3.01
CA LYS A 40 16.25 13.46 -3.12
C LYS A 40 15.49 12.34 -2.43
N ALA A 41 15.54 11.14 -3.00
CA ALA A 41 15.17 9.96 -2.25
C ALA A 41 16.03 9.94 -0.98
N LYS A 42 15.44 9.54 0.14
CA LYS A 42 16.18 9.31 1.36
C LYS A 42 15.66 8.02 1.95
N PHE A 43 16.56 7.14 2.37
CA PHE A 43 16.17 5.96 3.11
C PHE A 43 15.93 6.39 4.54
N ILE A 44 14.72 6.07 4.99
CA ILE A 44 14.30 6.54 6.27
C ILE A 44 13.37 5.50 6.94
N THR A 45 13.63 5.16 8.22
CA THR A 45 12.84 4.16 8.98
C THR A 45 11.51 4.75 9.49
N PRO A 46 10.34 4.24 9.08
CA PRO A 46 9.03 4.88 9.33
C PRO A 46 8.57 4.98 10.79
N ILE A 47 9.40 4.57 11.75
CA ILE A 47 9.02 4.45 13.15
C ILE A 47 9.87 5.39 13.99
N PRO A 48 9.25 6.48 14.51
CA PRO A 48 9.91 7.33 15.49
C PRO A 48 10.26 6.51 16.71
N LYS A 49 11.56 6.21 16.90
CA LYS A 49 12.04 5.77 18.20
C LYS A 49 11.78 6.92 19.18
N PRO A 50 11.01 6.72 20.26
CA PRO A 50 10.69 7.79 21.19
C PRO A 50 11.98 8.24 21.91
N LYS A 51 12.60 9.32 21.41
CA LYS A 51 13.67 9.99 22.14
C LYS A 51 13.03 10.76 23.29
N LYS A 52 13.29 10.33 24.52
CA LYS A 52 12.97 11.06 25.75
C LYS A 52 13.77 12.37 25.80
N HIS A 53 13.33 13.41 25.10
CA HIS A 53 13.86 14.76 25.29
C HIS A 53 12.90 15.62 26.11
N LYS A 54 13.35 16.01 27.31
CA LYS A 54 12.77 17.11 28.08
C LYS A 54 13.07 18.43 27.35
N ARG A 55 12.11 19.06 26.65
CA ARG A 55 12.08 20.54 26.47
C ARG A 55 10.80 21.11 25.81
N ARG A 56 10.53 22.35 26.27
CA ARG A 56 9.54 23.42 25.97
C ARG A 56 8.27 23.10 25.17
N ALA A 57 7.13 23.34 25.83
CA ALA A 57 5.78 23.38 25.28
C ALA A 57 5.61 24.57 24.31
N GLY A 58 4.96 24.31 23.17
CA GLY A 58 4.53 25.37 22.24
C GLY A 58 4.65 25.07 20.74
N GLN A 59 5.05 23.86 20.31
CA GLN A 59 5.21 23.55 18.88
C GLN A 59 4.15 22.54 18.41
N GLU A 60 3.35 22.94 17.43
CA GLU A 60 2.54 22.04 16.61
C GLU A 60 3.49 21.02 15.97
N ARG A 61 3.37 19.75 16.33
CA ARG A 61 4.24 18.69 15.83
C ARG A 61 3.43 17.69 15.03
N MET A 62 3.47 17.81 13.70
CA MET A 62 3.40 16.61 12.86
C MET A 62 4.83 16.15 12.61
N VAL A 63 5.17 14.97 13.14
CA VAL A 63 6.42 14.33 12.74
C VAL A 63 6.15 13.58 11.46
N PHE A 64 6.57 14.18 10.35
CA PHE A 64 6.80 13.49 9.08
C PHE A 64 8.08 12.68 9.25
N ASP A 65 8.02 11.73 10.20
CA ASP A 65 9.11 10.82 10.41
C ASP A 65 9.01 9.79 9.32
N GLU A 66 9.62 10.13 8.19
CA GLU A 66 10.18 9.07 7.42
C GLU A 66 11.38 8.47 8.20
N GLY A 67 12.00 9.07 9.27
CA GLY A 67 12.94 8.37 10.23
C GLY A 67 14.46 8.57 10.18
N ALA A 68 15.03 9.78 10.26
CA ALA A 68 16.47 9.95 9.98
C ALA A 68 17.36 9.07 10.90
N GLY A 69 18.05 8.10 10.29
CA GLY A 69 19.19 7.43 10.90
C GLY A 69 18.93 6.01 11.40
N VAL A 70 19.22 5.03 10.53
CA VAL A 70 19.93 3.81 10.93
C VAL A 70 20.91 3.49 9.78
N SER A 71 22.17 3.89 9.95
CA SER A 71 23.27 3.32 9.18
C SER A 71 24.18 2.69 10.22
N THR A 72 23.96 1.42 10.52
CA THR A 72 25.02 0.59 11.08
C THR A 72 25.69 -0.14 9.92
N ALA A 73 27.01 -0.36 10.02
CA ALA A 73 27.81 -1.03 8.99
C ALA A 73 27.34 -2.45 8.62
N LYS A 74 26.35 -3.02 9.35
CA LYS A 74 25.72 -4.31 9.08
C LYS A 74 24.52 -4.24 8.10
N GLN A 75 23.98 -3.06 7.78
CA GLN A 75 22.88 -2.89 6.82
C GLN A 75 23.43 -2.58 5.43
N GLN A 76 23.62 -3.61 4.63
CA GLN A 76 24.45 -3.54 3.42
C GLN A 76 23.77 -2.97 2.16
N TYR A 77 22.52 -2.51 2.22
CA TYR A 77 21.85 -1.94 1.05
C TYR A 77 20.90 -0.81 1.44
N ASP A 78 21.42 0.42 1.42
CA ASP A 78 20.59 1.60 1.21
C ASP A 78 20.39 1.77 -0.32
N PRO A 79 19.20 1.48 -0.88
CA PRO A 79 18.94 1.63 -2.32
C PRO A 79 18.80 3.10 -2.75
N THR A 80 18.81 4.05 -1.82
CA THR A 80 18.62 5.48 -2.11
C THR A 80 19.56 6.03 -3.18
N PRO A 81 20.89 5.79 -3.12
CA PRO A 81 21.82 6.36 -4.09
C PRO A 81 21.53 5.89 -5.53
N ILE A 82 21.14 4.62 -5.69
CA ILE A 82 20.82 4.06 -7.01
C ILE A 82 19.48 4.57 -7.53
N ILE A 83 18.49 4.80 -6.65
CA ILE A 83 17.19 5.38 -7.03
C ILE A 83 17.37 6.81 -7.56
N ASP A 84 18.09 7.67 -6.83
CA ASP A 84 18.34 9.05 -7.26
C ASP A 84 19.12 9.11 -8.57
N GLU A 85 20.07 8.19 -8.75
CA GLU A 85 20.85 8.10 -9.97
C GLU A 85 20.03 7.62 -11.17
N LEU A 86 19.17 6.62 -10.97
CA LEU A 86 18.23 6.15 -11.98
C LEU A 86 17.24 7.25 -12.35
N ARG A 87 16.70 7.95 -11.36
CA ARG A 87 15.80 9.08 -11.56
C ARG A 87 16.44 10.14 -12.45
N ARG A 88 17.71 10.52 -12.20
CA ARG A 88 18.45 11.41 -13.11
C ARG A 88 18.55 10.85 -14.52
N ARG A 89 18.83 9.55 -14.71
CA ARG A 89 18.90 8.93 -16.05
C ARG A 89 17.56 9.00 -16.78
N VAL A 90 16.47 8.70 -16.08
CA VAL A 90 15.10 8.77 -16.62
C VAL A 90 14.73 10.23 -16.95
N ASP A 91 15.14 11.20 -16.12
CA ASP A 91 14.93 12.63 -16.38
C ASP A 91 15.65 13.09 -17.67
N HIS A 92 16.91 12.71 -17.86
CA HIS A 92 17.65 13.00 -19.09
C HIS A 92 17.00 12.33 -20.31
N TRP A 93 16.55 11.10 -20.17
CA TRP A 93 15.84 10.37 -21.22
C TRP A 93 14.50 11.03 -21.58
N ARG A 94 13.74 11.49 -20.58
CA ARG A 94 12.47 12.21 -20.77
C ARG A 94 12.67 13.54 -21.51
N ALA A 95 13.81 14.21 -21.30
CA ALA A 95 14.13 15.48 -21.96
C ALA A 95 14.48 15.35 -23.45
N ILE A 96 14.64 14.12 -23.98
CA ILE A 96 14.89 13.91 -25.41
C ILE A 96 13.64 14.28 -26.21
N GLY A 97 13.72 15.36 -27.00
CA GLY A 97 12.58 15.87 -27.76
C GLY A 97 12.15 15.01 -28.95
N ASN A 98 13.05 14.20 -29.52
CA ASN A 98 12.73 13.33 -30.67
C ASN A 98 12.32 11.92 -30.21
N PRO A 99 11.07 11.49 -30.43
CA PRO A 99 10.59 10.16 -30.04
C PRO A 99 11.35 8.98 -30.65
N SER A 100 11.92 9.13 -31.85
CA SER A 100 12.71 8.05 -32.48
C SER A 100 14.03 7.78 -31.74
N SER A 101 14.49 8.73 -30.93
CA SER A 101 15.72 8.64 -30.14
C SER A 101 15.49 8.11 -28.73
N TRP A 102 14.26 7.75 -28.35
CA TRP A 102 13.95 7.22 -27.02
C TRP A 102 14.44 5.78 -26.80
N GLY A 103 14.83 5.05 -27.85
CA GLY A 103 15.36 3.68 -27.69
C GLY A 103 14.32 2.66 -27.22
N VAL A 104 13.03 2.92 -27.48
CA VAL A 104 11.89 2.04 -27.17
C VAL A 104 11.19 1.59 -28.44
N THR A 105 10.28 0.63 -28.35
CA THR A 105 9.45 0.25 -29.50
C THR A 105 8.55 1.42 -29.97
N PRO A 106 8.18 1.48 -31.26
CA PRO A 106 7.16 2.38 -31.79
C PRO A 106 5.86 2.45 -30.96
N GLU A 107 5.37 1.31 -30.48
CA GLU A 107 4.17 1.23 -29.66
C GLU A 107 4.37 1.90 -28.29
N THR A 108 5.51 1.62 -27.64
CA THR A 108 5.88 2.28 -26.39
C THR A 108 6.08 3.78 -26.60
N ALA A 109 6.73 4.20 -27.69
CA ALA A 109 6.89 5.62 -28.01
C ALA A 109 5.54 6.33 -28.19
N ARG A 110 4.56 5.67 -28.84
CA ARG A 110 3.21 6.21 -28.99
C ARG A 110 2.48 6.37 -27.65
N LEU A 111 2.59 5.37 -26.76
CA LEU A 111 2.03 5.46 -25.40
C LEU A 111 2.69 6.57 -24.57
N LEU A 112 4.02 6.69 -24.63
CA LEU A 112 4.76 7.75 -23.95
C LEU A 112 4.39 9.15 -24.47
N GLN A 113 4.25 9.32 -25.78
CA GLN A 113 3.75 10.58 -26.36
C GLN A 113 2.36 10.91 -25.83
N HIS A 114 1.48 9.92 -25.76
CA HIS A 114 0.13 10.08 -25.24
C HIS A 114 0.18 10.52 -23.77
N TRP A 115 0.91 9.82 -22.91
CA TRP A 115 0.98 10.17 -21.49
C TRP A 115 1.67 11.51 -21.21
N ARG A 116 2.66 11.91 -22.03
CA ARG A 116 3.44 13.15 -21.84
C ARG A 116 2.76 14.40 -22.40
N HIS A 117 2.00 14.27 -23.50
CA HIS A 117 1.61 15.42 -24.31
C HIS A 117 0.13 15.44 -24.71
N HIS A 118 -0.64 14.38 -24.42
CA HIS A 118 -2.06 14.38 -24.75
C HIS A 118 -2.84 15.39 -23.90
N GLU A 119 -3.78 16.09 -24.53
CA GLU A 119 -4.75 16.95 -23.85
C GLU A 119 -5.93 16.11 -23.39
N PHE A 120 -5.83 15.56 -22.18
CA PHE A 120 -6.89 14.79 -21.54
C PHE A 120 -8.12 15.65 -21.27
N THR A 121 -9.30 15.14 -21.61
CA THR A 121 -10.58 15.81 -21.34
C THR A 121 -11.03 15.61 -19.89
N GLY A 122 -10.65 14.49 -19.28
CA GLY A 122 -11.01 14.11 -17.93
C GLY A 122 -9.82 13.95 -16.99
N VAL A 123 -9.80 12.83 -16.26
CA VAL A 123 -8.74 12.52 -15.31
C VAL A 123 -7.45 12.20 -16.06
N ARG A 124 -6.47 13.09 -15.99
CA ARG A 124 -5.13 12.85 -16.53
C ARG A 124 -4.18 12.19 -15.51
N PRO A 125 -3.18 11.41 -15.95
CA PRO A 125 -2.21 10.81 -15.06
C PRO A 125 -1.40 11.86 -14.28
N PHE A 126 -1.12 11.58 -13.01
CA PHE A 126 -0.18 12.37 -12.23
C PHE A 126 1.25 12.13 -12.70
N PHE A 127 2.13 13.12 -12.48
CA PHE A 127 3.55 12.99 -12.83
C PHE A 127 4.18 11.74 -12.22
N CYS A 128 3.90 11.45 -10.94
CA CYS A 128 4.42 10.27 -10.25
C CYS A 128 3.97 8.93 -10.86
N GLN A 129 2.78 8.89 -11.48
CA GLN A 129 2.28 7.69 -12.16
C GLN A 129 3.02 7.48 -13.47
N ILE A 130 3.23 8.57 -14.23
CA ILE A 130 4.01 8.57 -15.46
C ILE A 130 5.45 8.16 -15.16
N GLU A 131 6.07 8.76 -14.16
CA GLU A 131 7.44 8.45 -13.74
C GLU A 131 7.62 6.98 -13.35
N ALA A 132 6.68 6.41 -12.59
CA ALA A 132 6.74 5.00 -12.21
C ALA A 132 6.67 4.08 -13.45
N ALA A 133 5.77 4.37 -14.39
CA ALA A 133 5.66 3.62 -15.65
C ALA A 133 6.90 3.79 -16.53
N GLU A 134 7.39 5.01 -16.68
CA GLU A 134 8.62 5.36 -17.40
C GLU A 134 9.85 4.66 -16.83
N THR A 135 9.96 4.58 -15.51
CA THR A 135 11.06 3.87 -14.84
C THR A 135 11.05 2.38 -15.20
N ALA A 136 9.87 1.74 -15.18
CA ALA A 136 9.72 0.34 -15.59
C ALA A 136 10.05 0.13 -17.08
N ILE A 137 9.58 1.04 -17.95
CA ILE A 137 9.85 1.02 -19.39
C ILE A 137 11.34 1.20 -19.67
N TRP A 138 11.97 2.20 -19.05
CA TRP A 138 13.38 2.51 -19.24
C TRP A 138 14.27 1.33 -18.83
N LEU A 139 14.00 0.72 -17.68
CA LEU A 139 14.71 -0.48 -17.22
C LEU A 139 14.52 -1.70 -18.13
N ALA A 140 13.38 -1.81 -18.83
CA ALA A 140 13.07 -2.96 -19.67
C ALA A 140 13.51 -2.82 -21.12
N GLU A 141 13.42 -1.62 -21.69
CA GLU A 141 13.65 -1.38 -23.11
C GLU A 141 14.95 -0.62 -23.40
N VAL A 142 15.31 0.36 -22.56
CA VAL A 142 16.43 1.27 -22.81
C VAL A 142 17.71 0.77 -22.15
N ALA A 143 17.66 0.54 -20.83
CA ALA A 143 18.81 0.14 -20.02
C ALA A 143 19.60 -1.07 -20.56
N PRO A 144 18.98 -2.12 -21.14
CA PRO A 144 19.72 -3.25 -21.69
C PRO A 144 20.63 -2.91 -22.88
N ASN A 145 20.32 -1.82 -23.59
CA ASN A 145 21.03 -1.43 -24.81
C ASN A 145 22.13 -0.37 -24.55
N GLU A 146 22.19 0.18 -23.33
CA GLU A 146 23.16 1.20 -22.95
C GLU A 146 24.20 0.64 -21.97
N ALA A 147 25.48 0.67 -22.34
CA ALA A 147 26.55 0.11 -21.51
C ALA A 147 26.60 0.70 -20.10
N GLN A 148 26.39 2.02 -19.97
CA GLN A 148 26.40 2.71 -18.67
C GLN A 148 25.20 2.37 -17.78
N SER A 149 24.14 1.80 -18.36
CA SER A 149 22.87 1.51 -17.70
C SER A 149 22.78 0.06 -17.21
N LYS A 150 23.72 -0.81 -17.62
CA LYS A 150 23.80 -2.22 -17.20
C LYS A 150 23.92 -2.40 -15.68
N ARG A 151 24.63 -1.50 -14.99
CA ARG A 151 24.78 -1.55 -13.53
C ARG A 151 23.44 -1.53 -12.78
N PHE A 152 22.40 -0.89 -13.33
CA PHE A 152 21.07 -0.86 -12.69
C PHE A 152 20.41 -2.24 -12.79
N LEU A 153 20.62 -2.95 -13.89
CA LEU A 153 20.12 -4.31 -14.10
C LEU A 153 20.91 -5.31 -13.24
N GLU A 154 22.23 -5.12 -13.12
CA GLU A 154 23.10 -5.92 -12.26
C GLU A 154 22.73 -5.73 -10.79
N HIS A 155 22.55 -4.49 -10.33
CA HIS A 155 22.04 -4.20 -8.98
C HIS A 155 20.70 -4.89 -8.74
N LEU A 156 19.75 -4.77 -9.68
CA LEU A 156 18.44 -5.41 -9.55
C LEU A 156 18.55 -6.93 -9.50
N ALA A 157 19.42 -7.53 -10.32
CA ALA A 157 19.65 -8.97 -10.31
C ALA A 157 20.29 -9.45 -9.00
N ASN A 158 21.30 -8.74 -8.49
CA ASN A 158 21.96 -9.08 -7.23
C ASN A 158 21.00 -8.95 -6.05
N ALA A 159 20.28 -7.83 -5.95
CA ALA A 159 19.26 -7.59 -4.94
C ALA A 159 18.17 -8.68 -4.91
N ASN A 160 17.76 -9.17 -6.09
CA ASN A 160 16.80 -10.26 -6.19
C ASN A 160 17.42 -11.62 -5.88
N ASN A 161 18.64 -11.92 -6.33
CA ASN A 161 19.29 -13.19 -5.99
C ASN A 161 19.49 -13.34 -4.48
N ASP A 162 19.82 -12.24 -3.79
CA ASP A 162 20.05 -12.24 -2.35
C ASP A 162 18.75 -12.39 -1.53
N ALA A 163 17.67 -11.72 -1.96
CA ALA A 163 16.42 -11.66 -1.16
C ALA A 163 15.27 -12.53 -1.71
N ASN A 164 15.26 -12.83 -3.01
CA ASN A 164 14.18 -13.49 -3.74
C ASN A 164 14.74 -14.41 -4.86
N PRO A 165 15.53 -15.46 -4.55
CA PRO A 165 16.33 -16.19 -5.54
C PRO A 165 15.55 -16.82 -6.72
N GLU A 166 14.23 -17.02 -6.57
CA GLU A 166 13.38 -17.55 -7.64
C GLU A 166 12.61 -16.47 -8.43
N LEU A 167 12.65 -15.20 -8.03
CA LEU A 167 11.80 -14.14 -8.55
C LEU A 167 12.59 -12.88 -8.90
N MET A 168 12.47 -12.43 -10.14
CA MET A 168 12.95 -11.11 -10.54
C MET A 168 11.89 -10.06 -10.18
N ARG A 169 12.14 -9.27 -9.14
CA ARG A 169 11.22 -8.24 -8.64
C ARG A 169 11.72 -6.83 -8.93
N LEU A 170 10.78 -5.90 -9.07
CA LEU A 170 11.01 -4.47 -9.24
C LEU A 170 9.98 -3.72 -8.41
N ALA A 171 10.42 -2.92 -7.44
CA ALA A 171 9.52 -2.15 -6.60
C ALA A 171 9.40 -0.70 -7.07
N LEU A 172 8.16 -0.24 -7.17
CA LEU A 172 7.76 1.13 -7.48
C LEU A 172 7.04 1.68 -6.24
N LYS A 173 7.71 2.58 -5.50
CA LYS A 173 7.14 3.23 -4.33
C LYS A 173 6.28 4.41 -4.76
N LEU A 174 4.99 4.38 -4.39
CA LEU A 174 4.04 5.48 -4.60
C LEU A 174 3.25 5.71 -3.32
N ALA A 175 3.22 6.94 -2.81
CA ALA A 175 2.42 7.31 -1.64
C ALA A 175 0.95 6.81 -1.73
N THR A 176 0.38 6.46 -0.58
CA THR A 176 -1.01 6.00 -0.52
C THR A 176 -1.96 7.08 -1.04
N GLY A 177 -2.77 6.74 -2.04
CA GLY A 177 -3.66 7.69 -2.72
C GLY A 177 -3.06 8.30 -4.00
N ALA A 178 -1.77 8.11 -4.29
CA ALA A 178 -1.14 8.60 -5.52
C ALA A 178 -1.55 7.84 -6.79
N GLY A 179 -2.42 6.83 -6.69
CA GLY A 179 -3.02 6.13 -7.82
C GLY A 179 -2.23 4.94 -8.36
N LYS A 180 -1.81 4.01 -7.49
CA LYS A 180 -1.16 2.72 -7.85
C LYS A 180 -1.91 1.97 -8.96
N THR A 181 -3.23 1.94 -8.90
CA THR A 181 -4.07 1.28 -9.91
C THR A 181 -3.92 1.90 -11.31
N THR A 182 -3.71 3.23 -11.41
CA THR A 182 -3.43 3.87 -12.70
C THR A 182 -2.10 3.36 -13.27
N VAL A 183 -1.06 3.25 -12.44
CA VAL A 183 0.24 2.68 -12.85
C VAL A 183 0.08 1.23 -13.32
N MET A 184 -0.69 0.41 -12.59
CA MET A 184 -0.99 -0.97 -13.03
C MET A 184 -1.64 -0.99 -14.41
N ALA A 185 -2.63 -0.14 -14.67
CA ALA A 185 -3.27 -0.04 -15.99
C ALA A 185 -2.27 0.39 -17.07
N MET A 186 -1.42 1.40 -16.80
CA MET A 186 -0.38 1.85 -17.74
C MET A 186 0.62 0.73 -18.08
N LEU A 187 1.04 -0.05 -17.08
CA LEU A 187 1.95 -1.19 -17.27
C LEU A 187 1.28 -2.31 -18.07
N ILE A 188 0.02 -2.63 -17.80
CA ILE A 188 -0.76 -3.61 -18.58
C ILE A 188 -0.90 -3.14 -20.03
N ALA A 189 -1.21 -1.86 -20.25
CA ALA A 189 -1.34 -1.30 -21.58
C ALA A 189 -0.03 -1.38 -22.37
N TRP A 190 1.07 -0.93 -21.77
CA TRP A 190 2.40 -1.01 -22.35
C TRP A 190 2.78 -2.44 -22.76
N GLN A 191 2.58 -3.40 -21.86
CA GLN A 191 2.91 -4.80 -22.10
C GLN A 191 2.00 -5.44 -23.16
N THR A 192 0.69 -5.21 -23.06
CA THR A 192 -0.30 -5.84 -23.94
C THR A 192 -0.16 -5.33 -25.38
N VAL A 193 -0.12 -4.01 -25.60
CA VAL A 193 -0.02 -3.43 -26.94
C VAL A 193 1.23 -3.95 -27.65
N ASN A 194 2.36 -3.96 -26.95
CA ASN A 194 3.60 -4.49 -27.51
C ASN A 194 3.54 -6.01 -27.77
N ALA A 195 2.96 -6.80 -26.86
CA ALA A 195 2.84 -8.25 -27.07
C ALA A 195 1.92 -8.59 -28.25
N VAL A 196 0.86 -7.81 -28.48
CA VAL A 196 -0.08 -8.01 -29.59
C VAL A 196 0.53 -7.59 -30.91
N ARG A 197 1.13 -6.40 -30.99
CA ARG A 197 1.71 -5.86 -32.23
C ARG A 197 3.08 -6.45 -32.58
N ARG A 198 3.77 -7.07 -31.61
CA ARG A 198 5.07 -7.74 -31.80
C ARG A 198 5.05 -9.19 -31.27
N PRO A 199 4.27 -10.10 -31.87
CA PRO A 199 4.07 -11.46 -31.36
C PRO A 199 5.33 -12.33 -31.32
N GLN A 200 6.38 -11.96 -32.07
CA GLN A 200 7.68 -12.65 -32.06
C GLN A 200 8.58 -12.21 -30.88
N SER A 201 8.27 -11.09 -30.22
CA SER A 201 9.04 -10.59 -29.10
C SER A 201 8.71 -11.37 -27.83
N LYS A 202 9.75 -11.86 -27.14
CA LYS A 202 9.61 -12.49 -25.82
C LYS A 202 9.70 -11.49 -24.66
N ARG A 203 9.90 -10.20 -24.96
CA ARG A 203 10.08 -9.15 -23.93
C ARG A 203 8.77 -8.72 -23.28
N PHE A 204 7.66 -8.91 -23.98
CA PHE A 204 6.36 -8.43 -23.57
C PHE A 204 5.39 -9.58 -23.31
N THR A 205 4.31 -9.29 -22.60
CA THR A 205 3.28 -10.27 -22.29
C THR A 205 1.89 -9.70 -22.40
N ARG A 206 0.93 -10.60 -22.59
CA ARG A 206 -0.51 -10.32 -22.47
C ARG A 206 -1.13 -11.04 -21.27
N GLY A 207 -0.34 -11.75 -20.47
CA GLY A 207 -0.81 -12.48 -19.29
C GLY A 207 -0.37 -11.78 -18.01
N PHE A 208 -1.34 -11.43 -17.16
CA PHE A 208 -1.13 -10.66 -15.94
C PHE A 208 -1.78 -11.35 -14.75
N LEU A 209 -1.01 -11.49 -13.67
CA LEU A 209 -1.50 -11.90 -12.37
C LEU A 209 -1.43 -10.71 -11.42
N VAL A 210 -2.57 -10.22 -10.97
CA VAL A 210 -2.67 -9.14 -9.98
C VAL A 210 -2.96 -9.77 -8.63
N VAL A 211 -2.10 -9.56 -7.63
CA VAL A 211 -2.25 -10.14 -6.28
C VAL A 211 -2.43 -9.04 -5.24
N THR A 212 -3.41 -9.21 -4.35
CA THR A 212 -3.79 -8.22 -3.32
C THR A 212 -3.82 -8.82 -1.91
N PRO A 213 -3.68 -7.99 -0.85
CA PRO A 213 -3.72 -8.47 0.54
C PRO A 213 -5.15 -8.76 1.02
N GLY A 214 -6.17 -8.06 0.49
CA GLY A 214 -7.56 -8.19 0.93
C GLY A 214 -8.57 -8.29 -0.21
N ILE A 215 -9.74 -8.87 0.08
CA ILE A 215 -10.84 -9.06 -0.89
C ILE A 215 -11.43 -7.71 -1.32
N THR A 216 -11.59 -6.76 -0.38
CA THR A 216 -12.10 -5.42 -0.70
C THR A 216 -11.23 -4.68 -1.73
N ILE A 217 -9.91 -4.85 -1.65
CA ILE A 217 -8.96 -4.28 -2.62
C ILE A 217 -9.08 -5.00 -3.96
N LYS A 218 -9.13 -6.34 -3.93
CA LYS A 218 -9.33 -7.17 -5.11
C LYS A 218 -10.53 -6.71 -5.94
N ASP A 219 -11.68 -6.50 -5.30
CA ASP A 219 -12.92 -6.11 -5.98
C ASP A 219 -12.84 -4.71 -6.60
N ARG A 220 -12.09 -3.79 -5.98
CA ARG A 220 -11.84 -2.44 -6.54
C ARG A 220 -10.91 -2.46 -7.76
N LEU A 221 -10.03 -3.45 -7.87
CA LEU A 221 -9.12 -3.57 -9.02
C LEU A 221 -9.81 -4.10 -10.29
N ARG A 222 -11.12 -4.40 -10.26
CA ARG A 222 -11.89 -4.81 -11.45
C ARG A 222 -11.77 -3.81 -12.61
N VAL A 223 -11.52 -2.53 -12.31
CA VAL A 223 -11.25 -1.45 -13.28
C VAL A 223 -10.02 -1.69 -14.18
N LEU A 224 -9.18 -2.67 -13.83
CA LEU A 224 -8.08 -3.15 -14.68
C LEU A 224 -8.56 -4.13 -15.75
N GLN A 225 -9.78 -4.67 -15.66
CA GLN A 225 -10.31 -5.56 -16.69
C GLN A 225 -10.70 -4.72 -17.93
N PRO A 226 -10.26 -5.08 -19.15
CA PRO A 226 -10.59 -4.31 -20.36
C PRO A 226 -12.08 -4.20 -20.63
N ASN A 227 -12.83 -5.25 -20.31
CA ASN A 227 -14.27 -5.35 -20.56
C ASN A 227 -15.13 -4.80 -19.40
N ASP A 228 -14.53 -4.26 -18.34
CA ASP A 228 -15.29 -3.67 -17.24
C ASP A 228 -15.87 -2.31 -17.67
N PRO A 229 -17.13 -1.98 -17.36
CA PRO A 229 -17.72 -0.68 -17.72
C PRO A 229 -16.94 0.52 -17.16
N ASP A 230 -16.29 0.33 -16.00
CA ASP A 230 -15.50 1.35 -15.32
C ASP A 230 -13.99 1.22 -15.65
N SER A 231 -13.64 0.53 -16.75
CA SER A 231 -12.25 0.24 -17.11
C SER A 231 -11.43 1.50 -17.32
N TYR A 232 -10.24 1.57 -16.72
CA TYR A 232 -9.41 2.76 -16.76
C TYR A 232 -8.83 3.08 -18.14
N TYR A 233 -8.73 2.10 -19.05
CA TYR A 233 -8.08 2.31 -20.35
C TYR A 233 -8.79 3.35 -21.20
N ALA A 234 -10.11 3.23 -21.34
CA ALA A 234 -10.94 4.17 -22.10
C ALA A 234 -11.46 5.32 -21.22
N SER A 235 -12.00 5.02 -20.03
CA SER A 235 -12.65 6.04 -19.18
C SER A 235 -11.73 7.15 -18.69
N ARG A 236 -10.43 6.88 -18.59
CA ARG A 236 -9.38 7.85 -18.22
C ARG A 236 -8.46 8.20 -19.39
N GLU A 237 -8.83 7.82 -20.61
CA GLU A 237 -8.06 8.10 -21.82
C GLU A 237 -6.59 7.63 -21.69
N LEU A 238 -6.32 6.55 -20.94
CA LEU A 238 -4.94 6.09 -20.69
C LEU A 238 -4.29 5.47 -21.93
N VAL A 239 -5.09 5.00 -22.87
CA VAL A 239 -4.64 4.31 -24.08
C VAL A 239 -5.21 5.06 -25.30
N PRO A 240 -4.39 5.35 -26.33
CA PRO A 240 -4.88 5.92 -27.58
C PRO A 240 -6.02 5.08 -28.17
N ALA A 241 -7.01 5.74 -28.79
CA ALA A 241 -8.20 5.08 -29.30
C ALA A 241 -7.89 3.93 -30.29
N ASP A 242 -6.86 4.09 -31.12
CA ASP A 242 -6.41 3.08 -32.09
C ASP A 242 -5.74 1.84 -31.45
N MET A 243 -5.42 1.90 -30.15
CA MET A 243 -4.80 0.83 -29.38
C MET A 243 -5.75 0.15 -28.40
N LEU A 244 -6.99 0.65 -28.22
CA LEU A 244 -7.94 0.10 -27.26
C LEU A 244 -8.31 -1.36 -27.57
N ASP A 245 -8.47 -1.70 -28.84
CA ASP A 245 -8.78 -3.07 -29.26
C ASP A 245 -7.66 -4.07 -28.94
N ASP A 246 -6.41 -3.60 -28.90
CA ASP A 246 -5.28 -4.44 -28.49
C ASP A 246 -5.38 -4.82 -27.01
N ILE A 247 -5.88 -3.91 -26.16
CA ILE A 247 -6.04 -4.12 -24.72
C ILE A 247 -7.01 -5.28 -24.42
N ASN A 248 -8.03 -5.46 -25.26
CA ASN A 248 -8.98 -6.58 -25.14
C ASN A 248 -8.33 -7.97 -25.29
N ARG A 249 -7.06 -8.04 -25.73
CA ARG A 249 -6.28 -9.28 -25.79
C ARG A 249 -5.57 -9.62 -24.47
N ALA A 250 -5.58 -8.72 -23.49
CA ALA A 250 -5.02 -8.99 -22.17
C ALA A 250 -5.80 -10.10 -21.45
N LYS A 251 -5.07 -10.96 -20.74
CA LYS A 251 -5.59 -11.96 -19.80
C LYS A 251 -5.15 -11.54 -18.41
N ILE A 252 -6.11 -11.08 -17.60
CA ILE A 252 -5.83 -10.49 -16.29
C ILE A 252 -6.58 -11.29 -15.24
N VAL A 253 -5.84 -11.96 -14.36
CA VAL A 253 -6.41 -12.61 -13.18
C VAL A 253 -6.10 -11.76 -11.96
N ILE A 254 -7.14 -11.30 -11.28
CA ILE A 254 -7.04 -10.54 -10.03
C ILE A 254 -7.42 -11.47 -8.88
N THR A 255 -6.50 -11.69 -7.96
CA THR A 255 -6.70 -12.62 -6.84
C THR A 255 -6.17 -12.09 -5.51
N ASN A 256 -6.67 -12.66 -4.43
CA ASN A 256 -6.12 -12.45 -3.10
C ASN A 256 -5.04 -13.49 -2.81
N TYR A 257 -3.99 -13.14 -2.06
CA TYR A 257 -2.90 -14.06 -1.75
C TYR A 257 -3.35 -15.36 -1.04
N HIS A 258 -4.41 -15.31 -0.22
CA HIS A 258 -4.95 -16.52 0.43
C HIS A 258 -5.44 -17.57 -0.58
N ALA A 259 -5.83 -17.17 -1.79
CA ALA A 259 -6.27 -18.10 -2.82
C ALA A 259 -5.14 -19.06 -3.26
N LEU A 260 -3.87 -18.63 -3.11
CA LEU A 260 -2.67 -19.40 -3.43
C LEU A 260 -2.39 -20.52 -2.42
N LYS A 261 -3.14 -20.58 -1.31
CA LYS A 261 -3.08 -21.70 -0.37
C LYS A 261 -3.59 -22.98 -1.04
N ARG A 262 -2.74 -24.01 -1.06
CA ARG A 262 -3.10 -25.37 -1.48
C ARG A 262 -4.17 -25.92 -0.53
N ARG A 263 -5.25 -26.46 -1.09
CA ARG A 263 -6.38 -27.02 -0.33
C ARG A 263 -6.26 -28.54 -0.22
N GLU A 264 -6.91 -29.13 0.78
CA GLU A 264 -7.11 -30.58 0.81
C GLU A 264 -8.16 -30.96 -0.25
N ARG A 265 -7.86 -32.01 -1.00
CA ARG A 265 -8.70 -32.60 -2.06
C ARG A 265 -9.71 -33.60 -1.49
N LEU A 266 -9.42 -34.14 -0.32
CA LEU A 266 -10.21 -35.15 0.37
C LEU A 266 -10.32 -34.76 1.84
N GLU A 267 -11.54 -34.49 2.30
CA GLU A 267 -11.83 -34.34 3.72
C GLU A 267 -11.91 -35.73 4.35
N LEU A 268 -10.81 -36.18 4.94
CA LEU A 268 -10.74 -37.46 5.66
C LEU A 268 -10.68 -37.20 7.17
N SER A 269 -11.52 -37.90 7.92
CA SER A 269 -11.35 -37.97 9.38
C SER A 269 -10.00 -38.62 9.72
N LYS A 270 -9.41 -38.31 10.89
CA LYS A 270 -8.13 -38.89 11.32
C LYS A 270 -8.12 -40.44 11.23
N GLY A 271 -9.23 -41.08 11.58
CA GLY A 271 -9.39 -42.54 11.48
C GLY A 271 -9.47 -43.05 10.04
N GLY A 272 -10.18 -42.34 9.16
CA GLY A 272 -10.24 -42.69 7.72
C GLY A 272 -8.88 -42.57 7.03
N ARG A 273 -8.11 -41.53 7.38
CA ARG A 273 -6.74 -41.34 6.87
C ARG A 273 -5.80 -42.47 7.30
N ALA A 274 -5.82 -42.84 8.57
CA ALA A 274 -5.01 -43.93 9.11
C ALA A 274 -5.36 -45.30 8.51
N LEU A 275 -6.65 -45.58 8.29
CA LEU A 275 -7.10 -46.83 7.67
C LEU A 275 -6.63 -46.95 6.22
N LEU A 276 -6.73 -45.87 5.45
CA LEU A 276 -6.31 -45.85 4.05
C LEU A 276 -4.78 -45.91 3.92
N GLN A 277 -4.02 -45.20 4.76
CA GLN A 277 -2.56 -45.31 4.82
C GLN A 277 -2.11 -46.72 5.23
N GLY A 278 -2.79 -47.34 6.21
CA GLY A 278 -2.50 -48.71 6.65
C GLY A 278 -2.82 -49.79 5.61
N ARG A 279 -3.71 -49.51 4.64
CA ARG A 279 -4.03 -50.44 3.53
C ARG A 279 -3.13 -50.26 2.30
N VAL A 280 -2.73 -49.03 2.00
CA VAL A 280 -1.97 -48.69 0.79
C VAL A 280 -0.45 -48.70 1.04
N GLY A 281 -0.01 -48.56 2.30
CA GLY A 281 1.40 -48.61 2.69
C GLY A 281 2.18 -47.31 2.44
N GLU A 282 1.55 -46.32 1.79
CA GLU A 282 2.13 -45.00 1.48
C GLU A 282 1.34 -43.87 2.16
N GLU A 283 1.98 -42.72 2.38
CA GLU A 283 1.29 -41.53 2.86
C GLU A 283 0.31 -40.99 1.81
N LEU A 284 -0.95 -40.79 2.20
CA LEU A 284 -1.96 -40.19 1.32
C LEU A 284 -1.62 -38.72 1.02
N GLU A 285 -1.27 -38.44 -0.24
CA GLU A 285 -1.19 -37.09 -0.77
C GLU A 285 -2.60 -36.51 -1.00
N THR A 286 -3.16 -35.91 0.05
CA THR A 286 -4.48 -35.27 -0.03
C THR A 286 -4.42 -33.80 -0.42
N LEU A 287 -3.25 -33.16 -0.46
CA LEU A 287 -3.11 -31.74 -0.81
C LEU A 287 -3.12 -31.54 -2.34
N GLU A 288 -3.78 -30.48 -2.81
CA GLU A 288 -3.70 -30.01 -4.21
C GLU A 288 -2.24 -29.92 -4.64
N SER A 289 -1.86 -30.34 -5.86
CA SER A 289 -0.54 -29.98 -6.40
C SER A 289 -0.47 -28.49 -6.73
N GLU A 290 0.74 -27.94 -6.94
CA GLU A 290 0.89 -26.55 -7.40
C GLU A 290 0.10 -26.30 -8.70
N GLY A 291 0.16 -27.24 -9.66
CA GLY A 291 -0.58 -27.11 -10.93
C GLY A 291 -2.10 -27.10 -10.72
N GLN A 292 -2.62 -27.90 -9.79
CA GLN A 292 -4.04 -27.91 -9.44
C GLN A 292 -4.47 -26.60 -8.77
N MET A 293 -3.64 -26.09 -7.85
CA MET A 293 -3.87 -24.79 -7.22
C MET A 293 -3.94 -23.68 -8.28
N LEU A 294 -2.99 -23.65 -9.23
CA LEU A 294 -2.99 -22.66 -10.31
C LEU A 294 -4.19 -22.79 -11.24
N GLN A 295 -4.59 -24.01 -11.61
CA GLN A 295 -5.79 -24.25 -12.41
C GLN A 295 -7.05 -23.72 -11.71
N ARG A 296 -7.13 -23.82 -10.38
CA ARG A 296 -8.23 -23.28 -9.58
C ARG A 296 -8.20 -21.75 -9.48
N VAL A 297 -7.02 -21.17 -9.26
CA VAL A 297 -6.88 -19.73 -8.94
C VAL A 297 -6.83 -18.87 -10.20
N MET A 298 -6.17 -19.34 -11.25
CA MET A 298 -5.87 -18.57 -12.46
C MET A 298 -6.04 -19.41 -13.74
N PRO A 299 -7.22 -20.02 -13.97
CA PRO A 299 -7.45 -20.86 -15.15
C PRO A 299 -7.17 -20.14 -16.47
N GLU A 300 -7.44 -18.84 -16.54
CA GLU A 300 -7.23 -18.03 -17.75
C GLU A 300 -5.77 -17.80 -18.13
N LEU A 301 -4.85 -17.97 -17.18
CA LEU A 301 -3.40 -17.87 -17.42
C LEU A 301 -2.78 -19.22 -17.75
N MET A 302 -3.54 -20.32 -17.65
CA MET A 302 -3.03 -21.65 -17.95
C MET A 302 -2.67 -21.75 -19.44
N GLY A 303 -1.46 -22.24 -19.71
CA GLY A 303 -0.91 -22.36 -21.06
C GLY A 303 -0.21 -21.10 -21.58
N LEU A 304 -0.32 -19.96 -20.88
CA LEU A 304 0.54 -18.81 -21.12
C LEU A 304 1.90 -19.01 -20.45
N LYS A 305 2.93 -18.43 -21.06
CA LYS A 305 4.26 -18.26 -20.47
C LYS A 305 4.57 -16.77 -20.35
N ASN A 306 5.60 -16.44 -19.58
CA ASN A 306 6.08 -15.05 -19.44
C ASN A 306 5.03 -14.15 -18.77
N ILE A 307 4.41 -14.61 -17.69
CA ILE A 307 3.37 -13.87 -16.97
C ILE A 307 4.02 -12.70 -16.21
N LEU A 308 3.41 -11.52 -16.27
CA LEU A 308 3.80 -10.39 -15.42
C LEU A 308 2.94 -10.38 -14.16
N VAL A 309 3.57 -10.36 -12.99
CA VAL A 309 2.85 -10.19 -11.73
C VAL A 309 2.82 -8.70 -11.36
N LEU A 310 1.64 -8.19 -11.02
CA LEU A 310 1.47 -6.88 -10.40
C LEU A 310 1.04 -7.10 -8.95
N ASN A 311 1.92 -6.78 -8.01
CA ASN A 311 1.74 -7.06 -6.61
C ASN A 311 1.35 -5.79 -5.86
N ASP A 312 0.13 -5.74 -5.35
CA ASP A 312 -0.37 -4.60 -4.58
C ASP A 312 -0.07 -4.75 -3.08
N GLU A 313 0.33 -3.67 -2.43
CA GLU A 313 0.78 -3.68 -1.03
C GLU A 313 1.90 -4.69 -0.77
N ALA A 314 2.91 -4.67 -1.66
CA ALA A 314 4.00 -5.63 -1.70
C ALA A 314 4.81 -5.79 -0.39
N HIS A 315 4.66 -4.87 0.56
CA HIS A 315 5.25 -4.96 1.90
C HIS A 315 4.75 -6.16 2.72
N HIS A 316 3.63 -6.77 2.32
CA HIS A 316 3.14 -8.03 2.85
C HIS A 316 3.72 -9.28 2.15
N CYS A 317 4.55 -9.11 1.11
CA CYS A 317 5.09 -10.21 0.30
C CYS A 317 6.62 -10.15 0.30
N TYR A 318 7.24 -10.78 1.29
CA TYR A 318 8.69 -10.86 1.44
C TYR A 318 9.13 -12.26 1.87
N ARG A 319 10.39 -12.58 1.58
CA ARG A 319 11.06 -13.75 2.14
C ARG A 319 11.62 -13.37 3.50
N GLU A 320 11.35 -14.18 4.52
CA GLU A 320 11.95 -14.00 5.84
C GLU A 320 13.45 -14.34 5.76
N LYS A 321 14.29 -13.48 6.34
CA LYS A 321 15.72 -13.78 6.49
C LYS A 321 15.92 -14.69 7.71
N PRO A 322 16.70 -15.78 7.62
CA PRO A 322 17.08 -16.56 8.79
C PRO A 322 17.68 -15.64 9.85
N ARG A 323 17.27 -15.83 11.11
CA ARG A 323 17.80 -15.02 12.23
C ARG A 323 19.24 -15.45 12.51
N ASP A 324 20.14 -14.48 12.59
CA ASP A 324 21.42 -14.68 13.26
C ASP A 324 21.17 -14.59 14.78
N ASP A 325 21.87 -15.40 15.58
CA ASP A 325 21.68 -15.50 17.04
C ASP A 325 21.92 -14.17 17.81
N ASP A 326 22.39 -13.11 17.15
CA ASP A 326 22.74 -11.81 17.74
C ASP A 326 21.66 -10.70 17.55
N ASP A 327 20.61 -10.92 16.75
CA ASP A 327 19.55 -9.92 16.50
C ASP A 327 18.34 -10.13 17.43
N ASP A 328 18.62 -10.10 18.74
CA ASP A 328 17.62 -10.21 19.82
C ASP A 328 16.84 -8.90 20.02
N GLU A 329 15.94 -8.56 19.10
CA GLU A 329 14.70 -7.93 19.54
C GLU A 329 13.74 -9.02 20.02
N ASP A 330 13.79 -9.24 21.33
CA ASP A 330 12.95 -10.15 22.10
C ASP A 330 11.46 -9.73 21.95
N LEU A 331 10.83 -10.11 20.83
CA LEU A 331 9.41 -9.86 20.58
C LEU A 331 8.60 -10.59 21.65
N ARG A 332 7.87 -9.85 22.49
CA ARG A 332 7.08 -10.40 23.60
C ARG A 332 5.59 -10.14 23.40
N GLY A 333 4.77 -11.09 23.87
CA GLY A 333 3.32 -10.92 23.95
C GLY A 333 2.64 -10.83 22.58
N ASP A 334 1.89 -9.76 22.35
CA ASP A 334 1.07 -9.58 21.14
C ASP A 334 1.91 -9.20 19.92
N ASP A 335 3.00 -8.44 20.09
CA ASP A 335 3.94 -8.09 19.02
C ASP A 335 4.55 -9.34 18.36
N ARG A 336 4.85 -10.37 19.16
CA ARG A 336 5.38 -11.64 18.64
C ARG A 336 4.37 -12.37 17.77
N LYS A 337 3.11 -12.45 18.24
CA LYS A 337 2.03 -13.10 17.51
C LYS A 337 1.70 -12.37 16.21
N GLU A 338 1.79 -11.04 16.21
CA GLU A 338 1.60 -10.23 15.01
C GLU A 338 2.70 -10.48 13.98
N ALA A 339 3.98 -10.45 14.42
CA ALA A 339 5.11 -10.78 13.56
C ALA A 339 5.02 -12.21 12.99
N GLU A 340 4.70 -13.21 13.82
CA GLU A 340 4.49 -14.60 13.39
C GLU A 340 3.40 -14.68 12.29
N ARG A 341 2.24 -14.03 12.49
CA ARG A 341 1.16 -14.00 11.50
C ARG A 341 1.55 -13.28 10.21
N ASN A 342 2.28 -12.18 10.31
CA ASN A 342 2.76 -11.43 9.16
C ASN A 342 3.74 -12.27 8.34
N ASN A 343 4.66 -12.98 9.01
CA ASN A 343 5.61 -13.89 8.36
C ASN A 343 4.92 -15.09 7.72
N GLU A 344 3.90 -15.68 8.37
CA GLU A 344 3.10 -16.76 7.77
C GLU A 344 2.37 -16.29 6.50
N ALA A 345 1.75 -15.10 6.55
CA ALA A 345 1.09 -14.50 5.40
C ALA A 345 2.08 -14.20 4.26
N ALA A 346 3.23 -13.60 4.58
CA ALA A 346 4.27 -13.28 3.61
C ALA A 346 4.84 -14.54 2.95
N ARG A 347 5.09 -15.59 3.74
CA ARG A 347 5.56 -16.90 3.25
C ARG A 347 4.54 -17.53 2.31
N LEU A 348 3.26 -17.54 2.68
CA LEU A 348 2.19 -18.04 1.82
C LEU A 348 2.16 -17.30 0.48
N TRP A 349 2.27 -15.97 0.53
CA TRP A 349 2.21 -15.11 -0.65
C TRP A 349 3.38 -15.37 -1.59
N ILE A 350 4.62 -15.28 -1.09
CA ILE A 350 5.81 -15.43 -1.91
C ILE A 350 5.93 -16.86 -2.48
N SER A 351 5.66 -17.89 -1.67
CA SER A 351 5.66 -19.28 -2.15
C SER A 351 4.60 -19.53 -3.23
N GLY A 352 3.46 -18.83 -3.16
CA GLY A 352 2.47 -18.84 -4.22
C GLY A 352 3.00 -18.25 -5.53
N LEU A 353 3.72 -17.12 -5.49
CA LEU A 353 4.35 -16.52 -6.67
C LEU A 353 5.45 -17.41 -7.25
N GLU A 354 6.24 -18.06 -6.40
CA GLU A 354 7.27 -19.01 -6.81
C GLU A 354 6.66 -20.24 -7.49
N ALA A 355 5.53 -20.75 -7.00
CA ALA A 355 4.79 -21.80 -7.68
C ALA A 355 4.31 -21.37 -9.08
N VAL A 356 3.86 -20.12 -9.24
CA VAL A 356 3.53 -19.56 -10.56
C VAL A 356 4.78 -19.53 -11.45
N ASN A 357 5.92 -19.09 -10.93
CA ASN A 357 7.17 -19.05 -11.70
C ASN A 357 7.61 -20.46 -12.15
N ARG A 358 7.61 -21.44 -11.24
CA ARG A 358 7.99 -22.82 -11.56
C ARG A 358 7.07 -23.50 -12.58
N LYS A 359 5.78 -23.17 -12.61
CA LYS A 359 4.79 -23.86 -13.47
C LYS A 359 4.46 -23.12 -14.77
N LEU A 360 4.33 -21.79 -14.73
CA LEU A 360 3.93 -20.97 -15.87
C LEU A 360 5.06 -20.08 -16.38
N GLY A 361 6.04 -19.75 -15.55
CA GLY A 361 7.14 -18.86 -15.87
C GLY A 361 6.74 -17.39 -15.77
N LEU A 362 7.41 -16.66 -14.88
CA LEU A 362 7.23 -15.22 -14.70
C LEU A 362 8.26 -14.44 -15.50
N SER A 363 7.82 -13.32 -16.09
CA SER A 363 8.72 -12.33 -16.70
C SER A 363 9.39 -11.48 -15.62
N ARG A 364 8.56 -10.99 -14.69
CA ARG A 364 8.94 -10.13 -13.56
C ARG A 364 7.77 -10.06 -12.57
N VAL A 365 8.07 -9.68 -11.34
CA VAL A 365 7.09 -9.20 -10.36
C VAL A 365 7.29 -7.70 -10.20
N ILE A 366 6.26 -6.89 -10.51
CA ILE A 366 6.28 -5.46 -10.23
C ILE A 366 5.52 -5.23 -8.93
N ASP A 367 6.24 -4.81 -7.92
CA ASP A 367 5.73 -4.48 -6.59
C ASP A 367 5.29 -3.02 -6.55
N LEU A 368 4.01 -2.77 -6.24
CA LEU A 368 3.47 -1.43 -6.01
C LEU A 368 3.09 -1.30 -4.53
N SER A 369 3.73 -0.38 -3.83
CA SER A 369 3.49 -0.15 -2.40
C SER A 369 3.80 1.30 -2.03
N ALA A 370 3.11 1.85 -1.04
CA ALA A 370 3.53 3.12 -0.44
C ALA A 370 4.74 2.94 0.49
N THR A 371 4.90 1.72 0.97
CA THR A 371 5.75 1.35 2.08
C THR A 371 6.51 0.06 1.74
N PRO A 372 7.26 -0.05 0.62
CA PRO A 372 7.98 -1.27 0.27
C PRO A 372 9.19 -1.47 1.19
N PHE A 373 8.91 -1.72 2.46
CA PHE A 373 9.89 -1.96 3.49
C PHE A 373 9.59 -3.25 4.22
N PHE A 374 10.62 -3.80 4.84
CA PHE A 374 10.49 -4.99 5.67
C PHE A 374 9.80 -4.66 7.00
N LEU A 375 8.85 -5.51 7.38
CA LEU A 375 8.12 -5.42 8.64
C LEU A 375 8.95 -5.97 9.79
N ARG A 376 8.60 -5.59 11.02
CA ARG A 376 9.18 -6.16 12.24
C ARG A 376 9.07 -7.69 12.24
N GLY A 377 10.15 -8.35 12.64
CA GLY A 377 10.20 -9.81 12.72
C GLY A 377 10.47 -10.52 11.39
N SER A 378 10.63 -9.81 10.28
CA SER A 378 10.99 -10.36 8.96
C SER A 378 12.43 -10.89 8.86
N GLY A 379 13.26 -10.69 9.90
CA GLY A 379 14.70 -10.96 9.87
C GLY A 379 15.53 -9.84 9.21
N TYR A 380 14.86 -8.84 8.65
CA TYR A 380 15.48 -7.57 8.26
C TYR A 380 15.18 -6.52 9.31
N ALA A 381 16.02 -5.49 9.37
CA ALA A 381 15.71 -4.33 10.17
C ALA A 381 14.40 -3.68 9.70
N GLU A 382 13.54 -3.39 10.67
CA GLU A 382 12.23 -2.82 10.40
C GLU A 382 12.35 -1.48 9.68
N GLY A 383 11.52 -1.29 8.66
CA GLY A 383 11.54 -0.08 7.86
C GLY A 383 12.59 -0.05 6.76
N THR A 384 13.46 -1.05 6.65
CA THR A 384 14.41 -1.17 5.52
C THR A 384 13.68 -1.32 4.20
N LEU A 385 13.94 -0.42 3.26
CA LEU A 385 13.33 -0.42 1.94
C LEU A 385 13.80 -1.67 1.18
N PHE A 386 12.93 -2.24 0.36
CA PHE A 386 13.29 -3.36 -0.49
C PHE A 386 14.48 -2.99 -1.38
N PRO A 387 15.58 -3.78 -1.38
CA PRO A 387 16.76 -3.49 -2.19
C PRO A 387 16.51 -3.41 -3.70
N TRP A 388 15.40 -3.99 -4.17
CA TRP A 388 14.92 -3.94 -5.56
C TRP A 388 13.96 -2.78 -5.86
N THR A 389 13.87 -1.79 -4.97
CA THR A 389 13.12 -0.55 -5.23
C THR A 389 13.92 0.35 -6.15
N MET A 390 13.32 0.74 -7.27
CA MET A 390 13.97 1.55 -8.30
C MET A 390 13.24 2.86 -8.59
N SER A 391 12.02 3.04 -8.07
CA SER A 391 11.28 4.30 -8.14
C SER A 391 10.79 4.67 -6.75
N ASP A 392 10.97 5.92 -6.37
CA ASP A 392 10.48 6.49 -5.11
C ASP A 392 9.72 7.79 -5.35
N PHE A 393 8.45 7.81 -4.98
CA PHE A 393 7.65 9.02 -4.81
C PHE A 393 7.09 9.03 -3.39
N SER A 394 7.74 9.80 -2.52
CA SER A 394 7.56 9.78 -1.06
C SER A 394 6.22 10.37 -0.62
N LEU A 395 5.87 10.20 0.66
CA LEU A 395 4.69 10.86 1.21
C LEU A 395 4.85 12.38 1.15
N MET A 396 6.07 12.88 1.40
CA MET A 396 6.39 14.30 1.31
C MET A 396 6.23 14.84 -0.11
N ASP A 397 6.75 14.14 -1.13
CA ASP A 397 6.55 14.53 -2.53
C ASP A 397 5.05 14.63 -2.86
N ALA A 398 4.26 13.67 -2.38
CA ALA A 398 2.82 13.65 -2.62
C ALA A 398 2.07 14.77 -1.90
N ILE A 399 2.50 15.15 -0.69
CA ILE A 399 1.98 16.32 0.04
C ILE A 399 2.31 17.60 -0.71
N GLU A 400 3.57 17.75 -1.12
CA GLU A 400 4.09 18.94 -1.81
C GLU A 400 3.48 19.11 -3.20
N CYS A 401 3.04 18.02 -3.83
CA CYS A 401 2.30 18.04 -5.09
C CYS A 401 0.78 18.14 -4.92
N GLY A 402 0.25 18.18 -3.69
CA GLY A 402 -1.20 18.23 -3.44
C GLY A 402 -1.96 16.96 -3.83
N ILE A 403 -1.27 15.83 -3.95
CA ILE A 403 -1.83 14.53 -4.34
C ILE A 403 -2.53 13.85 -3.16
N VAL A 404 -1.98 14.02 -1.94
CA VAL A 404 -2.50 13.41 -0.73
C VAL A 404 -2.93 14.46 0.30
N LYS A 405 -3.83 14.07 1.19
CA LYS A 405 -4.30 14.93 2.29
C LYS A 405 -3.29 14.91 3.44
N LEU A 406 -3.05 16.07 4.05
CA LEU A 406 -2.33 16.16 5.32
C LEU A 406 -3.22 15.64 6.46
N PRO A 407 -2.84 14.57 7.17
CA PRO A 407 -3.62 14.11 8.33
C PRO A 407 -3.48 15.11 9.47
N ARG A 408 -4.60 15.62 10.01
CA ARG A 408 -4.56 16.43 11.23
C ARG A 408 -4.62 15.54 12.46
N VAL A 409 -3.61 15.64 13.33
CA VAL A 409 -3.58 15.00 14.65
C VAL A 409 -4.25 15.96 15.66
N PRO A 410 -5.00 15.49 16.67
CA PRO A 410 -5.60 16.39 17.63
C PRO A 410 -4.51 17.13 18.41
N VAL A 411 -4.39 18.42 18.17
CA VAL A 411 -3.64 19.36 19.00
C VAL A 411 -4.68 20.06 19.85
N ALA A 412 -5.02 19.49 21.00
CA ALA A 412 -5.87 20.20 21.92
C ALA A 412 -5.04 21.30 22.59
N GLU A 413 -5.17 22.54 22.11
CA GLU A 413 -4.61 23.73 22.77
C GLU A 413 -5.20 23.95 24.17
N ASN A 414 -6.37 23.37 24.45
CA ASN A 414 -7.17 23.60 25.65
C ASN A 414 -7.03 22.53 26.74
N ILE A 415 -6.01 21.67 26.73
CA ILE A 415 -5.76 20.72 27.83
C ILE A 415 -4.59 21.23 28.69
N PRO A 416 -4.84 21.76 29.90
CA PRO A 416 -3.79 22.24 30.77
C PRO A 416 -2.87 21.09 31.19
N GLY A 417 -1.58 21.21 30.86
CA GLY A 417 -0.50 20.41 31.43
C GLY A 417 -0.14 19.16 30.62
N GLY A 418 1.00 19.19 29.92
CA GLY A 418 1.85 18.02 29.67
C GLY A 418 1.29 16.80 28.90
N GLU A 419 0.00 16.74 28.55
CA GLU A 419 -0.66 15.54 27.99
C GLU A 419 -0.52 15.38 26.47
N MET A 420 0.07 16.35 25.78
CA MET A 420 0.32 16.30 24.32
C MET A 420 1.09 15.04 23.84
N PRO A 421 2.10 14.50 24.56
CA PRO A 421 2.74 13.24 24.20
C PRO A 421 1.80 12.02 24.35
N MET A 422 0.75 12.10 25.16
CA MET A 422 -0.13 10.96 25.48
C MET A 422 -1.16 10.67 24.39
N PHE A 423 -1.76 11.67 23.74
CA PHE A 423 -2.70 11.42 22.64
C PHE A 423 -2.01 10.87 21.38
N ARG A 424 -0.73 11.18 21.19
CA ARG A 424 0.08 10.62 20.10
C ARG A 424 0.33 9.12 20.30
N ASN A 425 0.60 8.70 21.53
CA ASN A 425 0.74 7.29 21.91
C ASN A 425 -0.52 6.81 22.67
N LEU A 426 -1.71 7.16 22.18
CA LEU A 426 -2.96 6.91 22.90
C LEU A 426 -3.10 5.42 23.26
N TRP A 427 -2.81 4.53 22.30
CA TRP A 427 -2.95 3.08 22.49
C TRP A 427 -2.13 2.55 23.69
N GLU A 428 -0.87 2.96 23.83
CA GLU A 428 -0.01 2.52 24.94
C GLU A 428 -0.59 2.90 26.31
N ASN A 429 -1.31 4.02 26.35
CA ASN A 429 -1.88 4.62 27.54
C ASN A 429 -3.30 4.15 27.86
N ILE A 430 -4.01 3.50 26.91
CA ILE A 430 -5.38 2.99 27.11
C ILE A 430 -5.50 1.47 27.03
N ARG A 431 -4.52 0.75 26.46
CA ARG A 431 -4.62 -0.70 26.19
C ARG A 431 -4.94 -1.57 27.40
N LYS A 432 -4.58 -1.12 28.61
CA LYS A 432 -4.86 -1.84 29.85
C LYS A 432 -6.30 -1.67 30.31
N ASP A 433 -6.90 -0.52 30.00
CA ASP A 433 -8.22 -0.09 30.45
C ASP A 433 -9.32 -0.42 29.42
N MET A 434 -8.92 -0.79 28.20
CA MET A 434 -9.86 -1.23 27.16
C MET A 434 -10.67 -2.45 27.61
N PRO A 435 -11.99 -2.49 27.34
CA PRO A 435 -12.83 -3.65 27.61
C PRO A 435 -12.27 -4.93 26.96
N LYS A 436 -12.11 -6.01 27.74
CA LYS A 436 -11.62 -7.31 27.27
C LYS A 436 -12.71 -8.38 27.39
N LYS A 437 -12.84 -9.23 26.38
CA LYS A 437 -13.64 -10.46 26.51
C LYS A 437 -12.93 -11.41 27.48
N GLY A 438 -13.53 -11.66 28.64
CA GLY A 438 -13.02 -12.66 29.58
C GLY A 438 -13.15 -14.08 29.00
N ARG A 439 -12.18 -14.97 29.30
CA ARG A 439 -12.32 -16.41 29.04
C ARG A 439 -13.53 -16.92 29.83
N GLY A 440 -14.66 -17.15 29.16
CA GLY A 440 -15.87 -17.75 29.75
C GLY A 440 -17.09 -16.82 29.91
N LYS A 441 -17.02 -15.53 29.52
CA LYS A 441 -18.22 -14.66 29.50
C LYS A 441 -18.76 -14.51 28.08
N ALA A 442 -19.94 -15.06 27.83
CA ALA A 442 -20.70 -14.93 26.58
C ALA A 442 -21.43 -13.56 26.47
N GLY A 443 -20.91 -12.50 27.10
CA GLY A 443 -21.51 -11.17 27.07
C GLY A 443 -20.98 -10.31 25.91
N SER A 444 -21.85 -9.50 25.31
CA SER A 444 -21.45 -8.41 24.41
C SER A 444 -20.57 -7.40 25.18
N LEU A 445 -19.52 -6.90 24.53
CA LEU A 445 -18.70 -5.82 25.10
C LEU A 445 -19.53 -4.54 25.14
N ASP A 446 -19.43 -3.75 26.22
CA ASP A 446 -20.19 -2.51 26.39
C ASP A 446 -19.47 -1.32 25.71
N PRO A 447 -20.04 -0.72 24.64
CA PRO A 447 -19.45 0.44 23.97
C PRO A 447 -19.34 1.69 24.86
N LEU A 448 -20.14 1.80 25.92
CA LEU A 448 -20.10 2.94 26.84
C LEU A 448 -18.96 2.84 27.87
N ALA A 449 -18.37 1.66 28.01
CA ALA A 449 -17.24 1.40 28.92
C ALA A 449 -15.86 1.75 28.31
N LEU A 450 -15.82 2.51 27.22
CA LEU A 450 -14.56 2.96 26.63
C LEU A 450 -13.80 3.90 27.60
N PRO A 451 -12.45 3.82 27.66
CA PRO A 451 -11.67 4.67 28.57
C PRO A 451 -11.93 6.16 28.33
N THR A 452 -12.10 6.94 29.40
CA THR A 452 -12.38 8.39 29.31
C THR A 452 -11.37 9.13 28.42
N ARG A 453 -10.08 8.74 28.46
CA ARG A 453 -9.04 9.29 27.60
C ARG A 453 -9.34 9.13 26.10
N LEU A 454 -9.86 7.96 25.70
CA LEU A 454 -10.26 7.71 24.32
C LEU A 454 -11.48 8.57 23.95
N GLN A 455 -12.46 8.68 24.86
CA GLN A 455 -13.64 9.52 24.66
C GLN A 455 -13.25 11.00 24.47
N THR A 456 -12.36 11.53 25.32
CA THR A 456 -11.84 12.91 25.21
C THR A 456 -11.10 13.12 23.88
N ALA A 457 -10.27 12.18 23.45
CA ALA A 457 -9.56 12.27 22.18
C ALA A 457 -10.54 12.31 20.98
N LEU A 458 -11.57 11.45 21.00
CA LEU A 458 -12.60 11.41 19.97
C LEU A 458 -13.39 12.72 19.91
N GLN A 459 -13.84 13.24 21.06
CA GLN A 459 -14.57 14.50 21.13
C GLN A 459 -13.74 15.70 20.67
N ALA A 460 -12.45 15.75 21.03
CA ALA A 460 -11.55 16.82 20.59
C ALA A 460 -11.40 16.85 19.06
N LEU A 461 -11.15 15.69 18.45
CA LEU A 461 -11.11 15.57 16.98
C LEU A 461 -12.45 15.90 16.34
N TYR A 462 -13.54 15.43 16.92
CA TYR A 462 -14.89 15.65 16.41
C TYR A 462 -15.28 17.14 16.44
N GLY A 463 -14.92 17.87 17.48
CA GLY A 463 -15.18 19.32 17.54
C GLY A 463 -14.50 20.09 16.41
N HIS A 464 -13.30 19.67 15.98
CA HIS A 464 -12.65 20.24 14.79
C HIS A 464 -13.33 19.80 13.50
N TYR A 465 -13.73 18.53 13.41
CA TYR A 465 -14.48 17.99 12.28
C TYR A 465 -15.77 18.78 12.05
N GLU A 466 -16.56 19.03 13.10
CA GLU A 466 -17.84 19.74 13.00
C GLU A 466 -17.67 21.17 12.45
N LYS A 467 -16.64 21.90 12.90
CA LYS A 467 -16.29 23.22 12.36
C LYS A 467 -15.92 23.14 10.88
N THR A 468 -15.09 22.17 10.51
CA THR A 468 -14.65 21.97 9.12
C THR A 468 -15.81 21.57 8.22
N PHE A 469 -16.71 20.71 8.72
CA PHE A 469 -17.91 20.27 8.02
C PHE A 469 -18.81 21.45 7.66
N LYS A 470 -19.09 22.34 8.63
CA LYS A 470 -19.89 23.56 8.40
C LYS A 470 -19.23 24.50 7.39
N LEU A 471 -17.93 24.73 7.51
CA LEU A 471 -17.17 25.54 6.54
C LEU A 471 -17.24 24.97 5.12
N TRP A 472 -17.19 23.65 4.97
CA TRP A 472 -17.29 22.98 3.67
C TRP A 472 -18.70 23.04 3.09
N GLU A 473 -19.74 22.92 3.92
CA GLU A 473 -21.14 23.15 3.50
C GLU A 473 -21.35 24.59 3.03
N GLU A 474 -20.85 25.58 3.79
CA GLU A 474 -20.92 27.01 3.42
C GLU A 474 -20.18 27.28 2.10
N ALA A 475 -19.03 26.65 1.89
CA ALA A 475 -18.26 26.71 0.65
C ALA A 475 -18.85 25.85 -0.49
N LYS A 476 -19.97 25.15 -0.26
CA LYS A 476 -20.63 24.25 -1.22
C LYS A 476 -19.72 23.14 -1.75
N ILE A 477 -18.80 22.66 -0.92
CA ILE A 477 -17.98 21.50 -1.22
C ILE A 477 -18.86 20.26 -1.04
N ALA A 478 -19.15 19.55 -2.13
CA ALA A 478 -20.11 18.44 -2.14
C ALA A 478 -19.70 17.21 -1.29
N VAL A 479 -18.41 17.07 -0.99
CA VAL A 479 -17.87 15.92 -0.26
C VAL A 479 -17.53 16.36 1.16
N PRO A 480 -18.05 15.72 2.22
CA PRO A 480 -17.73 16.10 3.60
C PRO A 480 -16.27 15.78 3.96
N PRO A 481 -15.73 16.40 5.03
CA PRO A 481 -14.44 16.01 5.58
C PRO A 481 -14.44 14.53 6.00
N CYS A 482 -13.26 13.93 6.10
CA CYS A 482 -13.09 12.53 6.48
C CYS A 482 -12.64 12.41 7.93
N PHE A 483 -13.24 11.49 8.68
CA PHE A 483 -12.87 11.15 10.06
C PHE A 483 -12.48 9.67 10.11
N ILE A 484 -11.22 9.37 10.46
CA ILE A 484 -10.69 8.00 10.41
C ILE A 484 -10.29 7.58 11.81
N VAL A 485 -10.78 6.42 12.25
CA VAL A 485 -10.32 5.76 13.48
C VAL A 485 -9.78 4.38 13.14
N VAL A 486 -8.50 4.17 13.42
CA VAL A 486 -7.82 2.89 13.22
C VAL A 486 -7.70 2.20 14.58
N CYS A 487 -8.17 0.96 14.66
CA CYS A 487 -8.14 0.16 15.87
C CYS A 487 -7.25 -1.06 15.70
N ASN A 488 -6.68 -1.53 16.81
CA ASN A 488 -5.75 -2.66 16.83
C ASN A 488 -6.39 -4.01 16.44
N ASN A 489 -7.71 -4.14 16.54
CA ASN A 489 -8.43 -5.35 16.15
C ASN A 489 -9.92 -5.05 15.87
N THR A 490 -10.60 -6.05 15.31
CA THR A 490 -12.02 -5.96 14.92
C THR A 490 -12.96 -5.75 16.11
N SER A 491 -12.70 -6.37 17.27
CA SER A 491 -13.54 -6.18 18.46
C SER A 491 -13.46 -4.76 19.02
N THR A 492 -12.27 -4.18 19.10
CA THR A 492 -12.08 -2.77 19.46
C THR A 492 -12.74 -1.85 18.44
N SER A 493 -12.58 -2.14 17.14
CA SER A 493 -13.19 -1.34 16.08
C SER A 493 -14.72 -1.30 16.18
N LYS A 494 -15.36 -2.42 16.52
CA LYS A 494 -16.82 -2.48 16.74
C LYS A 494 -17.25 -1.64 17.93
N LEU A 495 -16.53 -1.73 19.06
CA LEU A 495 -16.83 -0.92 20.24
C LEU A 495 -16.75 0.59 19.95
N VAL A 496 -15.70 1.01 19.26
CA VAL A 496 -15.51 2.41 18.90
C VAL A 496 -16.56 2.86 17.88
N TYR A 497 -16.87 2.02 16.89
CA TYR A 497 -17.93 2.28 15.92
C TYR A 497 -19.30 2.45 16.58
N ASP A 498 -19.65 1.58 17.53
CA ASP A 498 -20.92 1.62 18.26
C ASP A 498 -21.00 2.86 19.16
N TYR A 499 -19.90 3.21 19.84
CA TYR A 499 -19.83 4.44 20.61
C TYR A 499 -20.03 5.69 19.74
N ILE A 500 -19.44 5.72 18.55
CA ILE A 500 -19.52 6.86 17.63
C ILE A 500 -20.90 6.97 16.97
N SER A 501 -21.40 5.87 16.43
CA SER A 501 -22.56 5.86 15.53
C SER A 501 -23.89 5.47 16.19
N GLY A 502 -23.83 4.91 17.39
CA GLY A 502 -24.96 4.35 18.11
C GLY A 502 -25.06 2.84 17.94
N PHE A 503 -25.85 2.21 18.82
CA PHE A 503 -26.07 0.77 18.81
C PHE A 503 -27.39 0.42 19.48
N GLN A 504 -27.88 -0.79 19.24
CA GLN A 504 -29.01 -1.36 19.98
C GLN A 504 -28.48 -2.36 21.00
N ARG A 505 -28.90 -2.21 22.26
CA ARG A 505 -28.55 -3.12 23.35
C ARG A 505 -29.70 -4.10 23.58
N GLU A 506 -29.41 -5.39 23.46
CA GLU A 506 -30.37 -6.43 23.84
C GLU A 506 -30.42 -6.54 25.37
N ASN A 507 -31.62 -6.43 25.92
CA ASN A 507 -31.91 -6.58 27.34
C ASN A 507 -32.13 -8.06 27.67
N GLU A 508 -32.09 -8.42 28.97
CA GLU A 508 -32.26 -9.82 29.42
C GLU A 508 -33.66 -10.41 29.08
N ASP A 509 -34.64 -9.55 28.80
CA ASP A 509 -36.00 -9.91 28.40
C ASP A 509 -36.17 -10.06 26.87
N GLY A 510 -35.09 -9.92 26.09
CA GLY A 510 -35.10 -9.97 24.63
C GLY A 510 -35.60 -8.69 23.95
N SER A 511 -35.94 -7.64 24.71
CA SER A 511 -36.22 -6.32 24.16
C SER A 511 -34.92 -5.60 23.77
N THR A 512 -35.00 -4.60 22.89
CA THR A 512 -33.83 -3.82 22.47
C THR A 512 -33.97 -2.36 22.88
N THR A 513 -32.91 -1.81 23.50
CA THR A 513 -32.82 -0.40 23.85
C THR A 513 -31.90 0.31 22.85
N PRO A 514 -32.38 1.32 22.11
CA PRO A 514 -31.52 2.11 21.23
C PRO A 514 -30.64 3.07 22.06
N HIS A 515 -29.36 3.12 21.72
CA HIS A 515 -28.40 4.09 22.23
C HIS A 515 -27.89 4.97 21.08
N ASN A 516 -28.10 6.28 21.21
CA ASN A 516 -27.61 7.24 20.22
C ASN A 516 -26.08 7.33 20.24
N GLY A 517 -25.51 7.54 19.06
CA GLY A 517 -24.08 7.78 18.90
C GLY A 517 -23.63 9.03 19.63
N GLN A 518 -22.42 8.98 20.19
CA GLN A 518 -21.86 10.08 20.97
C GLN A 518 -21.35 11.24 20.10
N LEU A 519 -21.22 11.01 18.79
CA LEU A 519 -20.78 12.01 17.81
C LEU A 519 -21.93 12.29 16.82
N ALA A 520 -22.66 13.38 17.02
CA ALA A 520 -23.98 13.61 16.38
C ALA A 520 -23.99 13.54 14.84
N LEU A 521 -22.98 14.08 14.15
CA LEU A 521 -22.87 14.02 12.68
C LEU A 521 -22.67 12.59 12.15
N PHE A 522 -22.23 11.68 13.01
CA PHE A 522 -21.94 10.28 12.71
C PHE A 522 -23.02 9.33 13.22
N GLY A 523 -24.10 9.84 13.80
CA GLY A 523 -25.22 9.02 14.28
C GLY A 523 -25.92 8.29 13.13
N ASN A 524 -26.09 6.97 13.30
CA ASN A 524 -26.76 6.10 12.32
C ASN A 524 -28.23 5.86 12.61
N PHE A 525 -28.77 6.45 13.67
CA PHE A 525 -30.15 6.27 14.10
C PHE A 525 -30.89 7.61 14.11
N ASP A 526 -32.19 7.56 13.81
CA ASP A 526 -33.11 8.70 13.97
C ASP A 526 -33.50 8.91 15.45
N GLU A 527 -34.29 9.95 15.71
CA GLU A 527 -34.78 10.28 17.07
C GLU A 527 -35.67 9.18 17.68
N HIS A 528 -36.14 8.23 16.87
CA HIS A 528 -36.97 7.10 17.27
C HIS A 528 -36.19 5.78 17.41
N GLY A 529 -34.86 5.81 17.21
CA GLY A 529 -33.99 4.64 17.30
C GLY A 529 -34.03 3.72 16.07
N ASN A 530 -34.59 4.19 14.94
CA ASN A 530 -34.54 3.46 13.68
C ASN A 530 -33.24 3.77 12.93
N PRO A 531 -32.58 2.77 12.32
CA PRO A 531 -31.39 3.01 11.53
C PRO A 531 -31.72 3.79 10.26
N PHE A 532 -30.87 4.75 9.89
CA PHE A 532 -30.97 5.44 8.61
C PHE A 532 -30.78 4.45 7.43
N PRO A 533 -31.48 4.64 6.29
CA PRO A 533 -31.31 3.79 5.10
C PRO A 533 -29.87 3.73 4.59
N ARG A 534 -29.11 4.81 4.79
CA ARG A 534 -27.68 4.88 4.51
C ARG A 534 -26.96 5.35 5.78
N PRO A 535 -26.03 4.55 6.33
CA PRO A 535 -25.19 4.98 7.45
C PRO A 535 -24.43 6.27 7.13
N LYS A 536 -24.27 7.12 8.15
CA LYS A 536 -23.42 8.32 8.10
C LYS A 536 -21.95 8.00 8.43
N THR A 537 -21.65 6.79 8.90
CA THR A 537 -20.30 6.29 9.20
C THR A 537 -19.77 5.25 8.23
#